data_AF-A0A1I7HQH0-F1
#
_entry.id   AF-A0A1I7HQH0-F1
#
_cell.length_a   1.000
_cell.length_b   1.000
_cell.length_c   1.000
_cell.angle_alpha   90.00
_cell.angle_beta   90.00
_cell.angle_gamma   90.00
#
_symmetry.space_group_name_H-M   'P 1'
#
loop_
_entity.id
_entity.type
_entity.pdbx_description
1 polymer ?
#
loop_
_entity_poly.entity_id
_entity_poly.type
_entity_poly.pdbx_seq_one_letter_code
_entity_poly.pdbx_strand_id
1 'polypeptide(L)'
;MDKTQQLIQSLTKEEQQQCLHYLTSKNQRGDVKNVALFQLYMEEAMPQEDLIVKLYGKAVAPNTFHALKKRLRTSVIDFMTYHNLKTDHSIEMELIKNILSARTFLLREEYKTAFQLLDKAQQLATSYALYTFLNEILHTKIQYAPEYTPELLPELQKLSEATHHALLLEDKLNLAYAQLKTAVNKWEYQGKAINFQELFSNTLNNLNLQPEMLSFKSLYQFISLFSFSAFATNNYTDSEAFILKNYNLLQQQKQRSSMLYYHIEVVYQLANVLFRNKKFESSLHYLQHMKQLLQAQKGKYQSAFAAKHLILESLNRNFLGNPAEALALLAPLLHKKKSPTEVHFYATLTAVMIYFQQGELKKAQQLLIQLHHTDSWYETKVGVEMVIKKNVMELLLFIDLGHIDLAETSLKRLRKNYTKYLQSIGQERVLTYLKLIQHYIQHPEEIHAKPFLDTVENSFEWQSHQEEDIFVMCFYAWLKSKMEQTNVYQTTLKLVEFDDK
;
A
#
# COMPACT_ATOMS: atom_id res chain seq x y z
N MET A 1 -23.54 -9.17 -8.21
CA MET A 1 -23.84 -7.82 -8.74
C MET A 1 -23.52 -7.77 -10.23
N ASP A 2 -24.33 -7.07 -11.02
CA ASP A 2 -24.10 -6.86 -12.45
C ASP A 2 -22.85 -5.97 -12.65
N LYS A 3 -21.95 -6.35 -13.58
CA LYS A 3 -20.72 -5.58 -13.89
C LYS A 3 -21.03 -4.15 -14.39
N THR A 4 -22.17 -3.95 -15.03
CA THR A 4 -22.61 -2.63 -15.52
C THR A 4 -23.06 -1.74 -14.37
N GLN A 5 -23.76 -2.32 -13.39
CA GLN A 5 -24.16 -1.59 -12.19
C GLN A 5 -22.96 -1.21 -11.33
N GLN A 6 -22.01 -2.13 -11.15
CA GLN A 6 -20.75 -1.85 -10.44
C GLN A 6 -19.98 -0.68 -11.07
N LEU A 7 -19.92 -0.62 -12.40
CA LEU A 7 -19.29 0.49 -13.12
C LEU A 7 -19.99 1.82 -12.84
N ILE A 8 -21.31 1.87 -12.92
CA ILE A 8 -22.10 3.09 -12.70
C ILE A 8 -21.98 3.56 -11.23
N GLN A 9 -22.00 2.63 -10.29
CA GLN A 9 -21.85 2.92 -8.86
C GLN A 9 -20.41 3.32 -8.48
N SER A 10 -19.42 3.00 -9.31
CA SER A 10 -18.04 3.46 -9.11
C SER A 10 -17.83 4.94 -9.49
N LEU A 11 -18.75 5.52 -10.26
CA LEU A 11 -18.72 6.94 -10.63
C LEU A 11 -19.08 7.82 -9.43
N THR A 12 -18.43 8.98 -9.33
CA THR A 12 -18.82 10.03 -8.39
C THR A 12 -20.20 10.57 -8.74
N LYS A 13 -20.88 11.21 -7.76
CA LYS A 13 -22.20 11.81 -8.00
C LYS A 13 -22.19 12.84 -9.13
N GLU A 14 -21.10 13.59 -9.28
CA GLU A 14 -20.93 14.56 -10.34
C GLU A 14 -20.79 13.87 -11.71
N GLU A 15 -19.93 12.85 -11.82
CA GLU A 15 -19.78 12.05 -13.04
C GLU A 15 -21.08 11.35 -13.43
N GLN A 16 -21.86 10.86 -12.46
CA GLN A 16 -23.18 10.27 -12.71
C GLN A 16 -24.15 11.29 -13.35
N GLN A 17 -24.19 12.52 -12.84
CA GLN A 17 -25.03 13.58 -13.39
C GLN A 17 -24.59 13.99 -14.80
N GLN A 18 -23.28 14.14 -15.01
CA GLN A 18 -22.73 14.47 -16.32
C GLN A 18 -22.94 13.33 -17.34
N CYS A 19 -22.82 12.07 -16.90
CA CYS A 19 -23.10 10.91 -17.73
C CYS A 19 -24.58 10.85 -18.12
N LEU A 20 -25.48 11.16 -17.17
CA LEU A 20 -26.90 11.25 -17.45
C LEU A 20 -27.17 12.30 -18.53
N HIS A 21 -26.56 13.48 -18.43
CA HIS A 21 -26.68 14.52 -19.45
C HIS A 21 -26.17 14.05 -20.82
N TYR A 22 -24.99 13.42 -20.86
CA TYR A 22 -24.43 12.85 -22.09
C TYR A 22 -25.34 11.78 -22.73
N LEU A 23 -25.94 10.89 -21.92
CA LEU A 23 -26.87 9.88 -22.40
C LEU A 23 -28.13 10.54 -22.99
N THR A 24 -28.64 11.59 -22.34
CA THR A 24 -29.80 12.33 -22.85
C THR A 24 -29.51 13.09 -24.14
N SER A 25 -28.31 13.68 -24.30
CA SER A 25 -27.94 14.43 -25.51
C SER A 25 -27.64 13.54 -26.72
N LYS A 26 -27.17 12.29 -26.49
CA LYS A 26 -26.86 11.32 -27.55
C LYS A 26 -28.11 10.65 -28.13
N ASN A 27 -29.22 10.66 -27.39
CA ASN A 27 -30.46 10.00 -27.75
C ASN A 27 -31.40 10.95 -28.53
N GLN A 28 -31.77 10.61 -29.77
CA GLN A 28 -32.67 11.44 -30.60
C GLN A 28 -34.16 11.41 -30.19
N ARG A 29 -34.57 10.49 -29.32
CA ARG A 29 -35.94 10.40 -28.76
C ARG A 29 -35.86 10.40 -27.24
N GLY A 30 -36.78 11.06 -26.56
CA GLY A 30 -36.78 11.21 -25.09
C GLY A 30 -37.13 9.95 -24.29
N ASP A 31 -37.54 8.86 -24.95
CA ASP A 31 -38.07 7.65 -24.30
C ASP A 31 -37.09 6.47 -24.40
N VAL A 32 -35.89 6.64 -23.85
CA VAL A 32 -34.82 5.65 -24.00
C VAL A 32 -34.58 4.93 -22.70
N LYS A 33 -34.98 3.66 -22.70
CA LYS A 33 -34.77 2.69 -21.61
C LYS A 33 -33.31 2.60 -21.14
N ASN A 34 -32.33 3.13 -21.87
CA ASN A 34 -30.93 3.21 -21.41
C ASN A 34 -30.75 4.27 -20.30
N VAL A 35 -31.41 5.42 -20.39
CA VAL A 35 -31.40 6.47 -19.35
C VAL A 35 -32.12 5.98 -18.11
N ALA A 36 -33.31 5.37 -18.28
CA ALA A 36 -34.07 4.80 -17.18
C ALA A 36 -33.29 3.67 -16.48
N LEU A 37 -32.64 2.78 -17.24
CA LEU A 37 -31.79 1.73 -16.67
C LEU A 37 -30.57 2.32 -15.93
N PHE A 38 -29.97 3.39 -16.45
CA PHE A 38 -28.85 4.07 -15.78
C PHE A 38 -29.28 4.63 -14.42
N GLN A 39 -30.43 5.33 -14.36
CA GLN A 39 -30.99 5.87 -13.12
C GLN A 39 -31.30 4.75 -12.11
N LEU A 40 -31.92 3.65 -12.55
CA LEU A 40 -32.18 2.50 -11.68
C LEU A 40 -30.89 1.85 -11.15
N TYR A 41 -29.80 1.86 -11.92
CA TYR A 41 -28.50 1.36 -11.47
C TYR A 41 -27.76 2.31 -10.51
N MET A 42 -28.15 3.59 -10.44
CA MET A 42 -27.66 4.51 -9.41
C MET A 42 -28.30 4.23 -8.04
N GLU A 43 -29.50 3.65 -8.03
CA GLU A 43 -30.22 3.23 -6.82
C GLU A 43 -29.71 1.87 -6.30
N GLU A 44 -30.25 1.39 -5.17
CA GLU A 44 -29.85 0.13 -4.55
C GLU A 44 -30.03 -1.09 -5.47
N ALA A 45 -29.31 -2.17 -5.16
CA ALA A 45 -29.32 -3.39 -5.96
C ALA A 45 -30.70 -4.07 -5.97
N MET A 46 -31.30 -4.14 -7.16
CA MET A 46 -32.60 -4.75 -7.40
C MET A 46 -32.46 -6.07 -8.18
N PRO A 47 -33.30 -7.08 -7.94
CA PRO A 47 -33.37 -8.28 -8.77
C PRO A 47 -33.58 -7.96 -10.26
N GLN A 48 -33.04 -8.81 -11.15
CA GLN A 48 -33.10 -8.56 -12.58
C GLN A 48 -34.54 -8.63 -13.12
N GLU A 49 -35.37 -9.52 -12.58
CA GLU A 49 -36.78 -9.62 -12.96
C GLU A 49 -37.53 -8.31 -12.69
N ASP A 50 -37.29 -7.71 -11.53
CA ASP A 50 -37.94 -6.45 -11.13
C ASP A 50 -37.48 -5.26 -11.98
N LEU A 51 -36.19 -5.20 -12.33
CA LEU A 51 -35.66 -4.21 -13.27
C LEU A 51 -36.31 -4.33 -14.66
N ILE A 52 -36.48 -5.56 -15.15
CA ILE A 52 -37.13 -5.83 -16.43
C ILE A 52 -38.58 -5.36 -16.40
N VAL A 53 -39.33 -5.69 -15.35
CA VAL A 53 -40.72 -5.27 -15.20
C VAL A 53 -40.83 -3.74 -15.11
N LYS A 54 -39.97 -3.07 -14.33
CA LYS A 54 -39.95 -1.60 -14.25
C LYS A 54 -39.63 -0.92 -15.59
N LEU A 55 -38.77 -1.51 -16.42
CA LEU A 55 -38.32 -0.92 -17.68
C LEU A 55 -39.21 -1.22 -18.89
N TYR A 56 -39.90 -2.36 -18.89
CA TYR A 56 -40.69 -2.83 -20.03
C TYR A 56 -42.18 -3.00 -19.74
N GLY A 57 -42.61 -2.89 -18.48
CA GLY A 57 -43.98 -3.14 -18.02
C GLY A 57 -44.41 -4.61 -18.06
N LYS A 58 -43.53 -5.51 -18.53
CA LYS A 58 -43.75 -6.95 -18.67
C LYS A 58 -42.42 -7.69 -18.77
N ALA A 59 -42.45 -9.00 -18.58
CA ALA A 59 -41.33 -9.86 -18.93
C ALA A 59 -40.99 -9.71 -20.42
N VAL A 60 -39.70 -9.56 -20.72
CA VAL A 60 -39.17 -9.56 -22.09
C VAL A 60 -38.14 -10.66 -22.26
N ALA A 61 -37.92 -11.06 -23.51
CA ALA A 61 -36.88 -12.04 -23.84
C ALA A 61 -35.52 -11.62 -23.25
N PRO A 62 -34.75 -12.55 -22.66
CA PRO A 62 -33.45 -12.24 -22.03
C PRO A 62 -32.52 -11.42 -22.93
N ASN A 63 -32.47 -11.75 -24.22
CA ASN A 63 -31.64 -11.08 -25.22
C ASN A 63 -31.95 -9.58 -25.35
N THR A 64 -33.21 -9.17 -25.17
CA THR A 64 -33.64 -7.77 -25.26
C THR A 64 -33.05 -6.94 -24.12
N PHE A 65 -33.08 -7.48 -22.90
CA PHE A 65 -32.49 -6.82 -21.73
C PHE A 65 -30.95 -6.83 -21.81
N HIS A 66 -30.34 -7.94 -22.24
CA HIS A 66 -28.89 -8.00 -22.45
C HIS A 66 -28.38 -6.99 -23.49
N ALA A 67 -29.11 -6.80 -24.59
CA ALA A 67 -28.76 -5.80 -25.60
C ALA A 67 -28.84 -4.36 -25.05
N LEU A 68 -29.86 -4.06 -24.22
CA LEU A 68 -29.97 -2.77 -23.54
C LEU A 68 -28.79 -2.54 -22.59
N LYS A 69 -28.44 -3.54 -21.77
CA LYS A 69 -27.27 -3.47 -20.87
C LYS A 69 -25.98 -3.24 -21.64
N LYS A 70 -25.76 -3.97 -22.74
CA LYS A 70 -24.57 -3.81 -23.58
C LYS A 70 -24.48 -2.38 -24.14
N ARG A 71 -25.59 -1.84 -24.67
CA ARG A 71 -25.64 -0.48 -25.21
C ARG A 71 -25.39 0.59 -24.14
N LEU A 72 -25.98 0.42 -22.95
CA LEU A 72 -25.76 1.31 -21.82
C LEU A 72 -24.28 1.29 -21.42
N ARG A 73 -23.70 0.09 -21.24
CA ARG A 73 -22.28 -0.06 -20.90
C ARG A 73 -21.37 0.62 -21.91
N THR A 74 -21.59 0.42 -23.21
CA THR A 74 -20.82 1.11 -24.26
C THR A 74 -20.96 2.63 -24.13
N SER A 75 -22.16 3.14 -23.91
CA SER A 75 -22.38 4.59 -23.80
C SER A 75 -21.72 5.20 -22.57
N VAL A 76 -21.69 4.50 -21.45
CA VAL A 76 -20.97 4.91 -20.23
C VAL A 76 -19.45 4.90 -20.47
N ILE A 77 -18.92 3.90 -21.19
CA ILE A 77 -17.49 3.85 -21.55
C ILE A 77 -17.13 5.03 -22.47
N ASP A 78 -17.96 5.33 -23.47
CA ASP A 78 -17.73 6.48 -24.37
C ASP A 78 -17.73 7.79 -23.58
N PHE A 79 -18.70 7.96 -22.67
CA PHE A 79 -18.78 9.12 -21.78
C PHE A 79 -17.51 9.27 -20.94
N MET A 80 -17.11 8.21 -20.24
CA MET A 80 -15.91 8.24 -19.39
C MET A 80 -14.67 8.57 -20.21
N THR A 81 -14.54 8.00 -21.41
CA THR A 81 -13.41 8.27 -22.30
C THR A 81 -13.38 9.75 -22.70
N TYR A 82 -14.52 10.28 -23.15
CA TYR A 82 -14.64 11.68 -23.53
C TYR A 82 -14.45 12.65 -22.35
N HIS A 83 -15.08 12.37 -21.21
CA HIS A 83 -14.93 13.13 -19.98
C HIS A 83 -13.46 13.16 -19.57
N ASN A 84 -12.80 12.00 -19.48
CA ASN A 84 -11.38 11.92 -19.14
C ASN A 84 -10.53 12.70 -20.15
N LEU A 85 -10.74 12.57 -21.46
CA LEU A 85 -10.01 13.37 -22.45
C LEU A 85 -10.19 14.89 -22.26
N LYS A 86 -11.36 15.33 -21.80
CA LYS A 86 -11.70 16.75 -21.61
C LYS A 86 -11.19 17.31 -20.28
N THR A 87 -11.36 16.60 -19.19
CA THR A 87 -11.10 17.08 -17.83
C THR A 87 -9.75 16.65 -17.28
N ASP A 88 -9.13 15.64 -17.88
CA ASP A 88 -7.82 15.18 -17.44
C ASP A 88 -6.73 16.15 -17.92
N HIS A 89 -6.01 16.67 -16.94
CA HIS A 89 -4.86 17.55 -17.09
C HIS A 89 -3.54 16.81 -16.83
N SER A 90 -3.56 15.47 -16.91
CA SER A 90 -2.37 14.64 -16.86
C SER A 90 -1.41 14.97 -18.00
N ILE A 91 -0.14 14.66 -17.74
CA ILE A 91 0.96 14.84 -18.70
C ILE A 91 0.72 13.95 -19.93
N GLU A 92 0.25 12.73 -19.71
CA GLU A 92 -0.08 11.75 -20.74
C GLU A 92 -1.18 12.29 -21.67
N MET A 93 -2.20 12.96 -21.12
CA MET A 93 -3.24 13.58 -21.95
C MET A 93 -2.74 14.80 -22.71
N GLU A 94 -1.85 15.61 -22.14
CA GLU A 94 -1.20 16.69 -22.89
C GLU A 94 -0.36 16.13 -24.06
N LEU A 95 0.39 15.04 -23.83
CA LEU A 95 1.15 14.35 -24.87
C LEU A 95 0.23 13.83 -25.98
N ILE A 96 -0.86 13.12 -25.62
CA ILE A 96 -1.84 12.61 -26.60
C ILE A 96 -2.43 13.76 -27.43
N LYS A 97 -2.82 14.86 -26.79
CA LYS A 97 -3.36 16.05 -27.48
C LYS A 97 -2.35 16.63 -28.47
N ASN A 98 -1.09 16.80 -28.07
CA ASN A 98 -0.04 17.34 -28.94
C ASN A 98 0.26 16.39 -30.12
N ILE A 99 0.39 15.08 -29.87
CA ILE A 99 0.67 14.08 -30.91
C ILE A 99 -0.47 14.03 -31.94
N LEU A 100 -1.72 13.94 -31.49
CA LEU A 100 -2.88 13.88 -32.38
C LEU A 100 -3.05 15.17 -33.19
N SER A 101 -2.87 16.33 -32.54
CA SER A 101 -2.94 17.63 -33.23
C SER A 101 -1.82 17.77 -34.26
N ALA A 102 -0.58 17.38 -33.90
CA ALA A 102 0.54 17.38 -34.83
C ALA A 102 0.27 16.50 -36.05
N ARG A 103 -0.17 15.25 -35.85
CA ARG A 103 -0.54 14.34 -36.95
C ARG A 103 -1.63 14.93 -37.85
N THR A 104 -2.61 15.63 -37.27
CA THR A 104 -3.67 16.31 -38.04
C THR A 104 -3.10 17.45 -38.90
N PHE A 105 -2.15 18.23 -38.39
CA PHE A 105 -1.48 19.28 -39.15
C PHE A 105 -0.52 18.74 -40.22
N LEU A 106 0.18 17.64 -39.95
CA LEU A 106 1.03 16.96 -40.94
C LEU A 106 0.22 16.49 -42.16
N LEU A 107 -0.97 15.93 -41.93
CA LEU A 107 -1.89 15.54 -43.01
C LEU A 107 -2.42 16.71 -43.83
N ARG A 108 -2.31 17.94 -43.31
CA ARG A 108 -2.68 19.19 -43.98
C ARG A 108 -1.47 19.95 -44.53
N GLU A 109 -0.30 19.32 -44.52
CA GLU A 109 0.98 19.91 -44.98
C GLU A 109 1.42 21.15 -44.15
N GLU A 110 0.84 21.34 -42.96
CA GLU A 110 1.20 22.41 -42.00
C GLU A 110 2.39 21.99 -41.13
N TYR A 111 3.52 21.66 -41.78
CA TYR A 111 4.65 20.97 -41.15
C TYR A 111 5.27 21.72 -39.98
N LYS A 112 5.49 23.04 -40.12
CA LYS A 112 6.11 23.86 -39.06
C LYS A 112 5.32 23.82 -37.75
N THR A 113 4.00 24.00 -37.85
CA THR A 113 3.08 23.96 -36.70
C THR A 113 3.06 22.57 -36.07
N ALA A 114 3.06 21.53 -36.89
CA ALA A 114 3.12 20.16 -36.39
C ALA A 114 4.43 19.85 -35.66
N PHE A 115 5.58 20.24 -36.21
CA PHE A 115 6.88 20.00 -35.59
C PHE A 115 7.04 20.76 -34.26
N GLN A 116 6.52 21.99 -34.14
CA GLN A 116 6.48 22.71 -32.87
C GLN A 116 5.71 21.95 -31.78
N LEU A 117 4.58 21.34 -32.13
CA LEU A 117 3.80 20.52 -31.21
C LEU A 117 4.55 19.23 -30.83
N LEU A 118 5.24 18.59 -31.79
CA LEU A 118 6.07 17.41 -31.54
C LEU A 118 7.29 17.74 -30.68
N ASP A 119 7.93 18.90 -30.85
CA ASP A 119 9.05 19.38 -30.03
C ASP A 119 8.61 19.57 -28.57
N LYS A 120 7.47 20.23 -28.37
CA LYS A 120 6.89 20.41 -27.03
C LYS A 120 6.58 19.06 -26.39
N ALA A 121 5.96 18.15 -27.14
CA ALA A 121 5.66 16.80 -26.66
C ALA A 121 6.93 16.01 -26.35
N GLN A 122 7.96 16.11 -27.19
CA GLN A 122 9.26 15.45 -26.98
C GLN A 122 9.90 15.91 -25.68
N GLN A 123 10.01 17.22 -25.46
CA GLN A 123 10.59 17.77 -24.22
C GLN A 123 9.87 17.24 -22.98
N LEU A 124 8.53 17.20 -23.04
CA LEU A 124 7.71 16.70 -21.95
C LEU A 124 7.93 15.19 -21.74
N ALA A 125 7.85 14.38 -22.79
CA ALA A 125 8.07 12.94 -22.72
C ALA A 125 9.47 12.57 -22.20
N THR A 126 10.52 13.27 -22.66
CA THR A 126 11.88 13.10 -22.16
C THR A 126 12.01 13.48 -20.69
N SER A 127 11.41 14.60 -20.26
CA SER A 127 11.49 15.07 -18.87
C SER A 127 10.87 14.09 -17.87
N TYR A 128 9.81 13.39 -18.30
CA TYR A 128 9.10 12.40 -17.49
C TYR A 128 9.50 10.95 -17.79
N ALA A 129 10.51 10.72 -18.63
CA ALA A 129 10.97 9.39 -19.05
C ALA A 129 9.84 8.50 -19.63
N LEU A 130 8.91 9.11 -20.38
CA LEU A 130 7.77 8.45 -20.98
C LEU A 130 8.14 7.89 -22.36
N TYR A 131 8.95 6.82 -22.36
CA TYR A 131 9.61 6.34 -23.58
C TYR A 131 8.65 5.82 -24.65
N THR A 132 7.46 5.31 -24.30
CA THR A 132 6.44 4.90 -25.28
C THR A 132 5.94 6.11 -26.09
N PHE A 133 5.62 7.22 -25.41
CA PHE A 133 5.21 8.45 -26.09
C PHE A 133 6.37 9.07 -26.85
N LEU A 134 7.57 9.07 -26.27
CA LEU A 134 8.77 9.56 -26.95
C LEU A 134 9.00 8.79 -28.26
N ASN A 135 8.83 7.47 -28.25
CA ASN A 135 8.95 6.64 -29.45
C ASN A 135 7.91 7.01 -30.52
N GLU A 136 6.65 7.19 -30.13
CA GLU A 136 5.58 7.62 -31.06
C GLU A 136 5.85 9.01 -31.67
N ILE A 137 6.39 9.93 -30.87
CA ILE A 137 6.76 11.28 -31.30
C ILE A 137 7.91 11.21 -32.30
N LEU A 138 8.97 10.45 -32.00
CA LEU A 138 10.13 10.30 -32.86
C LEU A 138 9.79 9.58 -34.15
N HIS A 139 8.96 8.53 -34.10
CA HIS A 139 8.45 7.84 -35.28
C HIS A 139 7.71 8.81 -36.20
N THR A 140 6.84 9.67 -35.62
CA THR A 140 6.12 10.70 -36.38
C THR A 140 7.08 11.74 -36.97
N LYS A 141 8.08 12.19 -36.21
CA LYS A 141 9.10 13.14 -36.71
C LYS A 141 9.95 12.56 -37.83
N ILE A 142 10.39 11.30 -37.72
CA ILE A 142 11.18 10.60 -38.73
C ILE A 142 10.38 10.45 -40.02
N GLN A 143 9.10 10.06 -39.91
CA GLN A 143 8.21 9.87 -41.05
C GLN A 143 8.09 11.14 -41.91
N TYR A 144 8.02 12.32 -41.27
CA TYR A 144 7.80 13.61 -41.94
C TYR A 144 9.04 14.51 -41.99
N ALA A 145 10.21 13.98 -41.59
CA ALA A 145 11.47 14.71 -41.67
C ALA A 145 11.83 15.07 -43.13
N PRO A 146 11.66 14.18 -44.14
CA PRO A 146 11.95 14.52 -45.53
C PRO A 146 11.20 15.75 -46.07
N GLU A 147 9.96 15.96 -45.63
CA GLU A 147 9.09 17.04 -46.08
C GLU A 147 9.35 18.38 -45.37
N TYR A 148 9.93 18.35 -44.16
CA TYR A 148 10.14 19.55 -43.35
C TYR A 148 11.61 19.94 -43.17
N THR A 149 12.45 19.02 -42.72
CA THR A 149 13.87 19.27 -42.41
C THR A 149 14.66 17.96 -42.45
N PRO A 150 15.07 17.49 -43.65
CA PRO A 150 15.78 16.22 -43.83
C PRO A 150 17.09 16.14 -43.02
N GLU A 151 17.71 17.29 -42.74
CA GLU A 151 18.97 17.41 -42.01
C GLU A 151 18.86 16.90 -40.56
N LEU A 152 17.64 16.83 -40.00
CA LEU A 152 17.39 16.30 -38.66
C LEU A 152 17.44 14.77 -38.59
N LEU A 153 17.38 14.08 -39.74
CA LEU A 153 17.22 12.62 -39.78
C LEU A 153 18.32 11.84 -39.02
N PRO A 154 19.62 12.19 -39.11
CA PRO A 154 20.66 11.50 -38.33
C PRO A 154 20.51 11.67 -36.81
N GLU A 155 20.09 12.86 -36.35
CA GLU A 155 19.86 13.11 -34.93
C GLU A 155 18.64 12.34 -34.43
N LEU A 156 17.55 12.35 -35.20
CA LEU A 156 16.32 11.62 -34.88
C LEU A 156 16.54 10.10 -34.82
N GLN A 157 17.35 9.55 -35.72
CA GLN A 157 17.74 8.13 -35.70
C GLN A 157 18.47 7.77 -34.40
N LYS A 158 19.51 8.53 -34.03
CA LYS A 158 20.26 8.32 -32.79
C LYS A 158 19.36 8.40 -31.56
N LEU A 159 18.44 9.36 -31.52
CA LEU A 159 17.51 9.52 -30.41
C LEU A 159 16.47 8.38 -30.36
N SER A 160 16.01 7.90 -31.52
CA SER A 160 15.10 6.75 -31.62
C SER A 160 15.76 5.46 -31.14
N GLU A 161 17.02 5.20 -31.52
CA GLU A 161 17.79 4.04 -31.03
C GLU A 161 17.94 4.06 -29.50
N ALA A 162 18.34 5.20 -28.94
CA ALA A 162 18.44 5.37 -27.49
C ALA A 162 17.08 5.15 -26.79
N THR A 163 15.99 5.61 -27.40
CA THR A 163 14.62 5.44 -26.88
C THR A 163 14.18 3.97 -26.93
N HIS A 164 14.48 3.24 -28.01
CA HIS A 164 14.21 1.81 -28.11
C HIS A 164 14.96 1.00 -27.04
N HIS A 165 16.23 1.32 -26.79
CA HIS A 165 16.98 0.69 -25.71
C HIS A 165 16.35 0.95 -24.33
N ALA A 166 15.91 2.19 -24.08
CA ALA A 166 15.22 2.54 -22.83
C ALA A 166 13.87 1.82 -22.67
N LEU A 167 13.09 1.69 -23.75
CA LEU A 167 11.84 0.92 -23.76
C LEU A 167 12.06 -0.55 -23.42
N LEU A 168 13.01 -1.20 -24.10
CA LEU A 168 13.34 -2.60 -23.86
C LEU A 168 13.78 -2.82 -22.41
N LEU A 169 14.53 -1.88 -21.85
CA LEU A 169 14.92 -1.91 -20.45
C LEU A 169 13.69 -1.78 -19.52
N GLU A 170 12.77 -0.84 -19.78
CA GLU A 170 11.54 -0.70 -18.99
C GLU A 170 10.68 -1.97 -19.03
N ASP A 171 10.56 -2.61 -20.19
CA ASP A 171 9.83 -3.86 -20.35
C ASP A 171 10.44 -4.99 -19.52
N LYS A 172 11.78 -5.14 -19.56
CA LYS A 172 12.49 -6.12 -18.73
C LYS A 172 12.30 -5.84 -17.23
N LEU A 173 12.34 -4.57 -16.82
CA LEU A 173 12.13 -4.17 -15.42
C LEU A 173 10.70 -4.47 -14.96
N ASN A 174 9.71 -4.20 -15.81
CA ASN A 174 8.31 -4.54 -15.53
C ASN A 174 8.11 -6.06 -15.41
N LEU A 175 8.75 -6.84 -16.29
CA LEU A 175 8.73 -8.29 -16.22
C LEU A 175 9.38 -8.82 -14.93
N ALA A 176 10.54 -8.28 -14.56
CA ALA A 176 11.22 -8.60 -13.30
C ALA A 176 10.29 -8.34 -12.10
N TYR A 177 9.68 -7.16 -12.04
CA TYR A 177 8.73 -6.82 -10.97
C TYR A 177 7.53 -7.78 -10.93
N ALA A 178 6.94 -8.10 -12.08
CA ALA A 178 5.81 -9.03 -12.15
C ALA A 178 6.19 -10.44 -11.66
N GLN A 179 7.37 -10.94 -12.04
CA GLN A 179 7.89 -12.24 -11.61
C GLN A 179 8.11 -12.26 -10.09
N LEU A 180 8.81 -11.25 -9.55
CA LEU A 180 9.08 -11.12 -8.13
C LEU A 180 7.78 -11.00 -7.31
N LYS A 181 6.85 -10.15 -7.74
CA LYS A 181 5.56 -9.98 -7.07
C LYS A 181 4.74 -11.26 -7.06
N THR A 182 4.72 -11.99 -8.18
CA THR A 182 4.00 -13.26 -8.28
C THR A 182 4.60 -14.29 -7.33
N ALA A 183 5.94 -14.36 -7.28
CA ALA A 183 6.65 -15.25 -6.37
C ALA A 183 6.32 -14.90 -4.89
N VAL A 184 6.50 -13.64 -4.50
CA VAL A 184 6.18 -13.14 -3.15
C VAL A 184 4.73 -13.44 -2.74
N ASN A 185 3.75 -13.13 -3.60
CA ASN A 185 2.34 -13.38 -3.30
C ASN A 185 2.04 -14.88 -3.17
N LYS A 186 2.63 -15.73 -4.01
CA LYS A 186 2.44 -17.18 -3.92
C LYS A 186 2.95 -17.73 -2.58
N TRP A 187 3.99 -17.12 -2.02
CA TRP A 187 4.61 -17.56 -0.78
C TRP A 187 3.85 -17.15 0.46
N GLU A 188 3.20 -15.99 0.48
CA GLU A 188 2.27 -15.60 1.54
C GLU A 188 1.22 -16.70 1.81
N TYR A 189 0.80 -17.42 0.76
CA TYR A 189 -0.16 -18.52 0.86
C TYR A 189 0.46 -19.91 1.16
N GLN A 190 1.75 -20.10 0.95
CA GLN A 190 2.43 -21.41 1.06
C GLN A 190 3.43 -21.51 2.23
N GLY A 191 3.76 -20.35 2.84
CA GLY A 191 4.52 -20.19 4.08
C GLY A 191 5.86 -20.89 4.19
N LYS A 192 6.57 -21.00 3.07
CA LYS A 192 8.01 -21.33 3.06
C LYS A 192 8.81 -20.02 3.12
N ALA A 193 9.75 -19.95 4.06
CA ALA A 193 10.72 -18.85 4.14
C ALA A 193 11.58 -18.82 2.87
N ILE A 194 11.63 -17.68 2.18
CA ILE A 194 12.45 -17.52 0.99
C ILE A 194 13.37 -16.33 1.14
N ASN A 195 14.61 -16.55 0.74
CA ASN A 195 15.60 -15.52 0.60
C ASN A 195 15.22 -14.62 -0.60
N PHE A 196 14.52 -13.52 -0.34
CA PHE A 196 14.14 -12.58 -1.41
C PHE A 196 15.37 -12.02 -2.13
N GLN A 197 16.49 -11.83 -1.43
CA GLN A 197 17.72 -11.33 -2.05
C GLN A 197 18.24 -12.31 -3.12
N GLU A 198 18.18 -13.61 -2.86
CA GLU A 198 18.49 -14.65 -3.84
C GLU A 198 17.51 -14.62 -5.02
N LEU A 199 16.21 -14.60 -4.75
CA LEU A 199 15.18 -14.50 -5.78
C LEU A 199 15.39 -13.25 -6.66
N PHE A 200 15.64 -12.11 -6.03
CA PHE A 200 15.90 -10.83 -6.69
C PHE A 200 17.10 -10.92 -7.61
N SER A 201 18.23 -11.40 -7.08
CA SER A 201 19.47 -11.55 -7.83
C SER A 201 19.29 -12.50 -9.01
N ASN A 202 18.65 -13.65 -8.80
CA ASN A 202 18.35 -14.63 -9.85
C ASN A 202 17.43 -14.05 -10.93
N THR A 203 16.41 -13.28 -10.53
CA THR A 203 15.47 -12.66 -11.48
C THR A 203 16.17 -11.62 -12.36
N LEU A 204 17.01 -10.76 -11.77
CA LEU A 204 17.79 -9.79 -12.54
C LEU A 204 18.76 -10.48 -13.49
N ASN A 205 19.50 -11.49 -13.01
CA ASN A 205 20.45 -12.26 -13.82
C ASN A 205 19.75 -12.94 -15.01
N ASN A 206 18.60 -13.58 -14.79
CA ASN A 206 17.82 -14.24 -15.85
C ASN A 206 17.36 -13.27 -16.95
N LEU A 207 17.16 -11.99 -16.63
CA LEU A 207 16.75 -10.96 -17.57
C LEU A 207 17.93 -10.15 -18.14
N ASN A 208 19.15 -10.51 -17.77
CA ASN A 208 20.39 -9.78 -18.07
C ASN A 208 20.30 -8.31 -17.63
N LEU A 209 19.83 -8.09 -16.41
CA LEU A 209 19.74 -6.78 -15.78
C LEU A 209 20.83 -6.63 -14.73
N GLN A 210 21.44 -5.46 -14.69
CA GLN A 210 22.38 -5.06 -13.64
C GLN A 210 21.73 -4.01 -12.72
N PRO A 211 22.09 -3.94 -11.43
CA PRO A 211 21.55 -2.96 -10.49
C PRO A 211 21.66 -1.50 -10.94
N GLU A 212 22.69 -1.16 -11.70
CA GLU A 212 22.94 0.19 -12.23
C GLU A 212 21.95 0.57 -13.34
N MET A 213 21.29 -0.42 -13.95
CA MET A 213 20.28 -0.21 -14.99
C MET A 213 18.89 0.07 -14.42
N LEU A 214 18.72 -0.02 -13.10
CA LEU A 214 17.42 0.13 -12.47
C LEU A 214 16.97 1.59 -12.48
N SER A 215 15.79 1.84 -13.07
CA SER A 215 15.13 3.13 -12.99
C SER A 215 14.62 3.40 -11.57
N PHE A 216 14.42 4.68 -11.23
CA PHE A 216 13.83 5.09 -9.95
C PHE A 216 12.54 4.33 -9.61
N LYS A 217 11.64 4.17 -10.59
CA LYS A 217 10.37 3.43 -10.46
C LYS A 217 10.60 1.95 -10.13
N SER A 218 11.53 1.29 -10.82
CA SER A 218 11.83 -0.13 -10.58
C SER A 218 12.50 -0.35 -9.22
N LEU A 219 13.45 0.51 -8.83
CA LEU A 219 14.08 0.49 -7.52
C LEU A 219 13.03 0.62 -6.40
N TYR A 220 12.12 1.58 -6.54
CA TYR A 220 10.98 1.73 -5.65
C TYR A 220 10.16 0.44 -5.55
N GLN A 221 9.74 -0.11 -6.69
CA GLN A 221 8.92 -1.32 -6.75
C GLN A 221 9.60 -2.51 -6.06
N PHE A 222 10.91 -2.67 -6.24
CA PHE A 222 11.68 -3.73 -5.60
C PHE A 222 11.87 -3.51 -4.10
N ILE A 223 12.14 -2.28 -3.67
CA ILE A 223 12.18 -1.91 -2.24
C ILE A 223 10.82 -2.22 -1.58
N SER A 224 9.70 -1.90 -2.24
CA SER A 224 8.36 -2.20 -1.72
C SER A 224 8.11 -3.70 -1.59
N LEU A 225 8.46 -4.51 -2.60
CA LEU A 225 8.32 -5.97 -2.53
C LEU A 225 9.20 -6.57 -1.44
N PHE A 226 10.41 -6.05 -1.31
CA PHE A 226 11.34 -6.54 -0.31
C PHE A 226 10.92 -6.19 1.10
N SER A 227 10.48 -4.94 1.34
CA SER A 227 9.91 -4.51 2.62
C SER A 227 8.69 -5.35 3.01
N PHE A 228 7.84 -5.70 2.04
CA PHE A 228 6.72 -6.62 2.25
C PHE A 228 7.20 -8.04 2.61
N SER A 229 8.23 -8.56 1.95
CA SER A 229 8.80 -9.87 2.28
C SER A 229 9.46 -9.90 3.66
N ALA A 230 10.15 -8.82 4.05
CA ALA A 230 10.75 -8.65 5.37
C ALA A 230 9.68 -8.63 6.45
N PHE A 231 8.55 -7.94 6.19
CA PHE A 231 7.40 -7.96 7.09
C PHE A 231 6.86 -9.38 7.30
N ALA A 232 6.65 -10.13 6.21
CA ALA A 232 6.12 -11.50 6.29
C ALA A 232 7.07 -12.50 6.97
N THR A 233 8.38 -12.33 6.80
CA THR A 233 9.41 -13.25 7.32
C THR A 233 10.01 -12.82 8.66
N ASN A 234 9.71 -11.59 9.11
CA ASN A 234 10.40 -10.89 10.21
C ASN A 234 11.92 -10.71 10.00
N ASN A 235 12.44 -10.88 8.79
CA ASN A 235 13.85 -10.64 8.48
C ASN A 235 14.09 -9.17 8.12
N TYR A 236 14.10 -8.29 9.13
CA TYR A 236 14.32 -6.87 8.95
C TYR A 236 15.81 -6.48 8.85
N THR A 237 16.72 -7.30 9.39
CA THR A 237 18.18 -7.08 9.33
C THR A 237 18.70 -7.12 7.90
N ASP A 238 18.44 -8.21 7.17
CA ASP A 238 18.80 -8.30 5.74
C ASP A 238 18.05 -7.23 4.93
N SER A 239 16.86 -6.84 5.42
CA SER A 239 16.05 -5.85 4.74
C SER A 239 16.71 -4.47 4.68
N GLU A 240 17.37 -4.08 5.76
CA GLU A 240 18.00 -2.78 5.93
C GLU A 240 19.15 -2.57 4.94
N ALA A 241 20.08 -3.54 4.85
CA ALA A 241 21.28 -3.41 4.03
C ALA A 241 20.95 -3.20 2.55
N PHE A 242 19.97 -3.94 2.04
CA PHE A 242 19.54 -3.79 0.65
C PHE A 242 18.78 -2.48 0.41
N ILE A 243 17.87 -2.07 1.30
CA ILE A 243 17.14 -0.79 1.13
C ILE A 243 18.13 0.38 1.18
N LEU A 244 19.09 0.39 2.12
CA LEU A 244 20.12 1.43 2.22
C LEU A 244 20.98 1.50 0.96
N LYS A 245 21.49 0.34 0.50
CA LYS A 245 22.31 0.27 -0.72
C LYS A 245 21.58 0.84 -1.93
N ASN A 246 20.32 0.41 -2.14
CA ASN A 246 19.52 0.85 -3.27
C ASN A 246 19.03 2.30 -3.13
N TYR A 247 18.79 2.79 -1.91
CA TYR A 247 18.47 4.19 -1.66
C TYR A 247 19.63 5.13 -1.99
N ASN A 248 20.87 4.73 -1.72
CA ASN A 248 22.04 5.51 -2.13
C ASN A 248 22.16 5.62 -3.66
N LEU A 249 21.78 4.57 -4.41
CA LEU A 249 21.70 4.64 -5.87
C LEU A 249 20.60 5.60 -6.33
N LEU A 250 19.42 5.57 -5.69
CA LEU A 250 18.34 6.55 -5.95
C LEU A 250 18.82 7.99 -5.74
N GLN A 251 19.61 8.21 -4.69
CA GLN A 251 20.23 9.48 -4.32
C GLN A 251 21.35 9.94 -5.28
N GLN A 252 21.56 9.26 -6.42
CA GLN A 252 22.47 9.71 -7.49
C GLN A 252 21.71 10.07 -8.78
N GLN A 253 20.45 9.65 -8.95
CA GLN A 253 19.69 9.87 -10.19
C GLN A 253 19.19 11.32 -10.34
N LYS A 254 19.05 11.81 -11.58
CA LYS A 254 18.61 13.20 -11.89
C LYS A 254 17.09 13.41 -11.82
N GLN A 255 16.29 12.36 -11.97
CA GLN A 255 14.82 12.40 -12.08
C GLN A 255 14.08 12.45 -10.73
N ARG A 256 14.75 12.79 -9.62
CA ARG A 256 14.16 12.71 -8.27
C ARG A 256 12.94 13.62 -8.08
N SER A 257 13.02 14.85 -8.61
CA SER A 257 11.97 15.85 -8.44
C SER A 257 10.68 15.46 -9.16
N SER A 258 10.74 14.75 -10.29
CA SER A 258 9.55 14.27 -11.01
C SER A 258 8.92 13.03 -10.37
N MET A 259 9.64 12.32 -9.49
CA MET A 259 9.20 11.08 -8.84
C MET A 259 8.97 11.20 -7.33
N LEU A 260 8.62 12.41 -6.86
CA LEU A 260 8.50 12.75 -5.43
C LEU A 260 7.67 11.75 -4.61
N TYR A 261 6.53 11.27 -5.13
CA TYR A 261 5.69 10.27 -4.45
C TYR A 261 6.49 9.02 -4.06
N TYR A 262 7.22 8.46 -5.02
CA TYR A 262 8.01 7.25 -4.84
C TYR A 262 9.19 7.49 -3.89
N HIS A 263 9.79 8.68 -3.94
CA HIS A 263 10.86 9.07 -3.01
C HIS A 263 10.36 9.08 -1.57
N ILE A 264 9.20 9.71 -1.31
CA ILE A 264 8.59 9.75 0.03
C ILE A 264 8.32 8.33 0.54
N GLU A 265 7.76 7.44 -0.29
CA GLU A 265 7.47 6.06 0.13
C GLU A 265 8.75 5.26 0.42
N VAL A 266 9.82 5.39 -0.37
CA VAL A 266 11.10 4.71 -0.05
C VAL A 266 11.69 5.20 1.28
N VAL A 267 11.69 6.52 1.51
CA VAL A 267 12.20 7.08 2.77
C VAL A 267 11.36 6.60 3.96
N TYR A 268 10.05 6.50 3.80
CA TYR A 268 9.16 5.92 4.81
C TYR A 268 9.49 4.44 5.10
N GLN A 269 9.66 3.61 4.05
CA GLN A 269 9.99 2.19 4.23
C GLN A 269 11.34 1.99 4.94
N LEU A 270 12.34 2.81 4.58
CA LEU A 270 13.64 2.80 5.25
C LEU A 270 13.53 3.20 6.72
N ALA A 271 12.81 4.29 7.02
CA ALA A 271 12.55 4.69 8.41
C ALA A 271 11.84 3.57 9.19
N ASN A 272 10.88 2.89 8.57
CA ASN A 272 10.15 1.79 9.19
C ASN A 272 11.07 0.62 9.49
N VAL A 273 11.87 0.16 8.52
CA VAL A 273 12.83 -0.95 8.73
C VAL A 273 13.84 -0.61 9.83
N LEU A 274 14.39 0.60 9.84
CA LEU A 274 15.29 1.06 10.92
C LEU A 274 14.60 1.02 12.28
N PHE A 275 13.34 1.41 12.36
CA PHE A 275 12.53 1.29 13.58
C PHE A 275 12.35 -0.18 14.00
N ARG A 276 12.05 -1.10 13.06
CA ARG A 276 11.91 -2.54 13.36
C ARG A 276 13.23 -3.14 13.88
N ASN A 277 14.35 -2.68 13.34
CA ASN A 277 15.71 -3.01 13.79
C ASN A 277 16.15 -2.21 15.03
N LYS A 278 15.24 -1.49 15.70
CA LYS A 278 15.48 -0.76 16.95
C LYS A 278 16.49 0.40 16.82
N LYS A 279 16.80 0.84 15.59
CA LYS A 279 17.63 2.01 15.28
C LYS A 279 16.79 3.29 15.27
N PHE A 280 16.26 3.66 16.44
CA PHE A 280 15.25 4.71 16.57
C PHE A 280 15.72 6.10 16.09
N GLU A 281 16.93 6.50 16.46
CA GLU A 281 17.49 7.80 16.03
C GLU A 281 17.65 7.87 14.50
N SER A 282 18.13 6.78 13.89
CA SER A 282 18.22 6.68 12.42
C SER A 282 16.84 6.70 11.77
N SER A 283 15.85 6.03 12.35
CA SER A 283 14.45 6.08 11.89
C SER A 283 13.90 7.51 11.92
N LEU A 284 14.09 8.23 13.03
CA LEU A 284 13.68 9.64 13.18
C LEU A 284 14.41 10.56 12.19
N HIS A 285 15.70 10.32 11.91
CA HIS A 285 16.44 11.07 10.89
C HIS A 285 15.77 10.95 9.51
N TYR A 286 15.41 9.75 9.09
CA TYR A 286 14.72 9.54 7.81
C TYR A 286 13.28 10.06 7.83
N LEU A 287 12.56 10.01 8.95
CA LEU A 287 11.25 10.66 9.08
C LEU A 287 11.37 12.19 8.92
N GLN A 288 12.39 12.81 9.48
CA GLN A 288 12.64 14.23 9.26
C GLN A 288 12.94 14.55 7.79
N HIS A 289 13.69 13.68 7.10
CA HIS A 289 13.87 13.78 5.65
C HIS A 289 12.54 13.64 4.89
N MET A 290 11.71 12.68 5.27
CA MET A 290 10.37 12.49 4.70
C MET A 290 9.51 13.75 4.87
N LYS A 291 9.57 14.41 6.03
CA LYS A 291 8.86 15.66 6.30
C LYS A 291 9.29 16.80 5.38
N GLN A 292 10.58 16.91 5.07
CA GLN A 292 11.08 17.87 4.08
C GLN A 292 10.55 17.58 2.67
N LEU A 293 10.56 16.32 2.25
CA LEU A 293 9.99 15.90 0.96
C LEU A 293 8.49 16.18 0.88
N LEU A 294 7.75 15.98 1.98
CA LEU A 294 6.31 16.26 2.02
C LEU A 294 5.98 17.74 1.83
N GLN A 295 6.88 18.66 2.19
CA GLN A 295 6.72 20.10 1.95
C GLN A 295 7.01 20.49 0.49
N ALA A 296 7.71 19.65 -0.27
CA ALA A 296 8.00 19.90 -1.67
C ALA A 296 6.72 19.91 -2.53
N GLN A 297 6.81 20.50 -3.73
CA GLN A 297 5.68 20.62 -4.67
C GLN A 297 4.38 21.13 -4.01
N LYS A 298 4.49 22.12 -3.11
CA LYS A 298 3.35 22.72 -2.39
C LYS A 298 2.51 21.70 -1.60
N GLY A 299 3.11 20.64 -1.07
CA GLY A 299 2.40 19.68 -0.23
C GLY A 299 1.53 18.69 -0.99
N LYS A 300 1.78 18.47 -2.29
CA LYS A 300 0.95 17.61 -3.17
C LYS A 300 0.60 16.24 -2.57
N TYR A 301 1.52 15.64 -1.82
CA TYR A 301 1.36 14.29 -1.27
C TYR A 301 1.12 14.25 0.25
N GLN A 302 0.87 15.40 0.90
CA GLN A 302 0.68 15.48 2.36
C GLN A 302 -0.43 14.55 2.85
N SER A 303 -1.57 14.51 2.14
CA SER A 303 -2.75 13.71 2.53
C SER A 303 -2.50 12.20 2.50
N ALA A 304 -1.60 11.73 1.63
CA ALA A 304 -1.30 10.31 1.47
C ALA A 304 -0.37 9.76 2.56
N PHE A 305 0.50 10.61 3.11
CA PHE A 305 1.64 10.16 3.91
C PHE A 305 1.70 10.72 5.34
N ALA A 306 1.02 11.84 5.63
CA ALA A 306 1.12 12.47 6.94
C ALA A 306 0.72 11.55 8.10
N ALA A 307 -0.30 10.71 7.90
CA ALA A 307 -0.71 9.74 8.92
C ALA A 307 0.36 8.67 9.18
N LYS A 308 0.94 8.09 8.13
CA LYS A 308 2.02 7.11 8.23
C LYS A 308 3.22 7.68 8.98
N HIS A 309 3.60 8.92 8.66
CA HIS A 309 4.67 9.65 9.34
C HIS A 309 4.39 9.79 10.84
N LEU A 310 3.22 10.34 11.21
CA LEU A 310 2.87 10.57 12.62
C LEU A 310 2.82 9.27 13.44
N ILE A 311 2.29 8.18 12.86
CA ILE A 311 2.23 6.88 13.54
C ILE A 311 3.64 6.35 13.80
N LEU A 312 4.51 6.34 12.79
CA LEU A 312 5.88 5.82 12.96
C LEU A 312 6.73 6.73 13.87
N GLU A 313 6.54 8.05 13.80
CA GLU A 313 7.18 8.98 14.73
C GLU A 313 6.72 8.72 16.17
N SER A 314 5.41 8.52 16.40
CA SER A 314 4.88 8.21 17.73
C SER A 314 5.46 6.91 18.30
N LEU A 315 5.63 5.89 17.47
CA LEU A 315 6.27 4.64 17.87
C LEU A 315 7.71 4.89 18.32
N ASN A 316 8.52 5.57 17.51
CA ASN A 316 9.89 5.95 17.87
C ASN A 316 9.94 6.72 19.20
N ARG A 317 9.09 7.74 19.38
CA ARG A 317 9.02 8.51 20.64
C ARG A 317 8.70 7.63 21.84
N ASN A 318 7.78 6.68 21.70
CA ASN A 318 7.45 5.74 22.77
C ASN A 318 8.63 4.84 23.14
N PHE A 319 9.37 4.30 22.18
CA PHE A 319 10.53 3.44 22.49
C PHE A 319 11.78 4.22 22.91
N LEU A 320 11.79 5.54 22.72
CA LEU A 320 12.82 6.46 23.27
C LEU A 320 12.45 7.04 24.65
N GLY A 321 11.47 6.45 25.35
CA GLY A 321 11.11 6.90 26.70
C GLY A 321 10.15 8.10 26.76
N ASN A 322 9.55 8.52 25.64
CA ASN A 322 8.70 9.72 25.53
C ASN A 322 7.23 9.39 25.18
N PRO A 323 6.48 8.65 26.04
CA PRO A 323 5.14 8.17 25.71
C PRO A 323 4.09 9.28 25.63
N ALA A 324 4.26 10.36 26.40
CA ALA A 324 3.34 11.51 26.36
C ALA A 324 3.43 12.25 25.01
N GLU A 325 4.64 12.44 24.48
CA GLU A 325 4.86 13.02 23.16
C GLU A 325 4.30 12.10 22.06
N ALA A 326 4.50 10.79 22.18
CA ALA A 326 3.93 9.81 21.27
C ALA A 326 2.40 9.91 21.18
N LEU A 327 1.71 9.99 22.32
CA LEU A 327 0.26 10.14 22.36
C LEU A 327 -0.22 11.49 21.78
N ALA A 328 0.53 12.57 22.02
CA ALA A 328 0.23 13.88 21.44
C ALA A 328 0.28 13.87 19.91
N LEU A 329 1.24 13.15 19.32
CA LEU A 329 1.36 12.97 17.87
C LEU A 329 0.18 12.20 17.27
N LEU A 330 -0.41 11.25 18.02
CA LEU A 330 -1.54 10.43 17.56
C LEU A 330 -2.89 11.13 17.71
N ALA A 331 -3.03 12.08 18.64
CA ALA A 331 -4.30 12.74 18.94
C ALA A 331 -5.04 13.30 17.70
N PRO A 332 -4.38 13.97 16.73
CA PRO A 332 -5.05 14.44 15.52
C PRO A 332 -5.66 13.32 14.66
N LEU A 333 -5.08 12.11 14.70
CA LEU A 333 -5.56 10.96 13.92
C LEU A 333 -6.76 10.28 14.60
N LEU A 334 -6.78 10.25 15.94
CA LEU A 334 -7.83 9.63 16.74
C LEU A 334 -9.13 10.44 16.72
N HIS A 335 -9.04 11.78 16.74
CA HIS A 335 -10.22 12.66 16.83
C HIS A 335 -10.82 13.07 15.48
N LYS A 336 -10.22 12.64 14.37
CA LYS A 336 -10.66 13.02 13.03
C LYS A 336 -11.87 12.18 12.58
N LYS A 337 -13.04 12.82 12.52
CA LYS A 337 -14.35 12.20 12.18
C LYS A 337 -14.39 11.40 10.86
N LYS A 338 -13.50 11.67 9.91
CA LYS A 338 -13.47 11.04 8.58
C LYS A 338 -12.05 10.59 8.19
N SER A 339 -11.37 9.89 9.08
CA SER A 339 -10.10 9.23 8.74
C SER A 339 -10.36 7.95 7.92
N PRO A 340 -9.49 7.60 6.96
CA PRO A 340 -9.49 6.27 6.37
C PRO A 340 -9.43 5.21 7.47
N THR A 341 -10.17 4.11 7.30
CA THR A 341 -10.27 3.03 8.29
C THR A 341 -8.90 2.52 8.73
N GLU A 342 -7.98 2.27 7.79
CA GLU A 342 -6.65 1.76 8.10
C GLU A 342 -5.88 2.72 9.01
N VAL A 343 -5.89 4.02 8.68
CA VAL A 343 -5.25 5.06 9.49
C VAL A 343 -5.81 5.08 10.90
N HIS A 344 -7.14 5.03 11.04
CA HIS A 344 -7.76 4.98 12.35
C HIS A 344 -7.38 3.71 13.11
N PHE A 345 -7.41 2.55 12.46
CA PHE A 345 -7.02 1.27 13.08
C PHE A 345 -5.59 1.31 13.62
N TYR A 346 -4.62 1.71 12.79
CA TYR A 346 -3.21 1.76 13.18
C TYR A 346 -2.98 2.78 14.30
N ALA A 347 -3.51 4.00 14.18
CA ALA A 347 -3.37 5.02 15.22
C ALA A 347 -4.00 4.57 16.55
N THR A 348 -5.19 3.97 16.51
CA THR A 348 -5.88 3.46 17.70
C THR A 348 -5.08 2.33 18.33
N LEU A 349 -4.62 1.34 17.56
CA LEU A 349 -3.87 0.22 18.11
C LEU A 349 -2.52 0.64 18.69
N THR A 350 -1.82 1.60 18.05
CA THR A 350 -0.61 2.20 18.62
C THR A 350 -0.90 2.93 19.93
N ALA A 351 -1.97 3.73 20.00
CA ALA A 351 -2.35 4.41 21.24
C ALA A 351 -2.75 3.43 22.35
N VAL A 352 -3.48 2.35 22.02
CA VAL A 352 -3.82 1.26 22.95
C VAL A 352 -2.56 0.64 23.53
N MET A 353 -1.57 0.31 22.70
CA MET A 353 -0.28 -0.23 23.15
C MET A 353 0.43 0.73 24.12
N ILE A 354 0.49 2.03 23.79
CA ILE A 354 1.15 3.03 24.64
C ILE A 354 0.42 3.14 25.98
N TYR A 355 -0.91 3.34 25.99
CA TYR A 355 -1.68 3.40 27.23
C TYR A 355 -1.56 2.12 28.06
N PHE A 356 -1.56 0.96 27.42
CA PHE A 356 -1.36 -0.33 28.07
C PHE A 356 0.00 -0.41 28.77
N GLN A 357 1.09 -0.04 28.08
CA GLN A 357 2.43 0.00 28.66
C GLN A 357 2.53 0.97 29.84
N GLN A 358 1.83 2.11 29.77
CA GLN A 358 1.77 3.08 30.87
C GLN A 358 0.87 2.65 32.05
N GLY A 359 0.21 1.48 31.98
CA GLY A 359 -0.72 1.01 33.01
C GLY A 359 -2.09 1.71 32.99
N GLU A 360 -2.36 2.53 31.97
CA GLU A 360 -3.61 3.26 31.78
C GLU A 360 -4.69 2.36 31.12
N LEU A 361 -4.93 1.20 31.73
CA LEU A 361 -5.69 0.08 31.14
C LEU A 361 -7.12 0.46 30.75
N LYS A 362 -7.78 1.32 31.53
CA LYS A 362 -9.14 1.80 31.22
C LYS A 362 -9.18 2.63 29.94
N LYS A 363 -8.17 3.49 29.69
CA LYS A 363 -8.06 4.28 28.46
C LYS A 363 -7.77 3.38 27.27
N ALA A 364 -6.88 2.39 27.44
CA ALA A 364 -6.60 1.37 26.45
C ALA A 364 -7.89 0.62 26.05
N GLN A 365 -8.68 0.18 27.02
CA GLN A 365 -9.97 -0.50 26.78
C GLN A 365 -10.97 0.38 26.03
N GLN A 366 -11.12 1.65 26.46
CA GLN A 366 -12.02 2.60 25.81
C GLN A 366 -11.70 2.84 24.34
N LEU A 367 -10.40 2.91 23.99
CA LEU A 367 -9.96 3.04 22.61
C LEU A 367 -10.16 1.75 21.82
N LEU A 368 -9.83 0.60 22.41
CA LEU A 368 -9.92 -0.68 21.73
C LEU A 368 -11.36 -1.01 21.30
N ILE A 369 -12.35 -0.67 22.14
CA ILE A 369 -13.80 -0.85 21.84
C ILE A 369 -14.25 -0.02 20.62
N GLN A 370 -13.54 1.06 20.26
CA GLN A 370 -13.86 1.86 19.06
C GLN A 370 -13.61 1.08 17.76
N LEU A 371 -12.80 0.02 17.80
CA LEU A 371 -12.59 -0.90 16.69
C LEU A 371 -13.77 -1.89 16.55
N HIS A 372 -14.93 -1.36 16.19
CA HIS A 372 -16.24 -2.03 16.24
C HIS A 372 -16.53 -3.02 15.11
N HIS A 373 -15.70 -3.09 14.07
CA HIS A 373 -15.89 -4.07 12.99
C HIS A 373 -15.40 -5.47 13.37
N THR A 374 -15.86 -6.49 12.64
CA THR A 374 -15.43 -7.87 12.85
C THR A 374 -13.97 -8.08 12.44
N ASP A 375 -13.31 -9.06 13.05
CA ASP A 375 -11.94 -9.44 12.72
C ASP A 375 -11.78 -9.75 11.23
N SER A 376 -12.69 -10.55 10.64
CA SER A 376 -12.69 -10.85 9.21
C SER A 376 -12.79 -9.59 8.33
N TRP A 377 -13.54 -8.57 8.76
CA TRP A 377 -13.59 -7.31 8.03
C TRP A 377 -12.25 -6.57 8.12
N TYR A 378 -11.64 -6.49 9.31
CA TYR A 378 -10.33 -5.87 9.48
C TYR A 378 -9.23 -6.61 8.72
N GLU A 379 -9.28 -7.94 8.62
CA GLU A 379 -8.33 -8.74 7.83
C GLU A 379 -8.29 -8.26 6.38
N THR A 380 -9.43 -7.89 5.79
CA THR A 380 -9.49 -7.35 4.41
C THR A 380 -8.93 -5.93 4.26
N LYS A 381 -8.70 -5.21 5.37
CA LYS A 381 -8.26 -3.81 5.38
C LYS A 381 -6.82 -3.65 5.81
N VAL A 382 -6.42 -4.33 6.88
CA VAL A 382 -5.10 -4.17 7.52
C VAL A 382 -4.26 -5.43 7.52
N GLY A 383 -4.79 -6.54 6.99
CA GLY A 383 -4.12 -7.83 6.95
C GLY A 383 -4.28 -8.66 8.22
N VAL A 384 -4.06 -9.96 8.10
CA VAL A 384 -4.29 -10.96 9.17
C VAL A 384 -3.38 -10.74 10.37
N GLU A 385 -2.10 -10.43 10.14
CA GLU A 385 -1.11 -10.22 11.20
C GLU A 385 -1.51 -9.09 12.16
N MET A 386 -2.01 -7.97 11.62
CA MET A 386 -2.43 -6.84 12.43
C MET A 386 -3.65 -7.14 13.29
N VAL A 387 -4.57 -7.98 12.77
CA VAL A 387 -5.73 -8.45 13.53
C VAL A 387 -5.31 -9.43 14.63
N ILE A 388 -4.33 -10.31 14.37
CA ILE A 388 -3.73 -11.16 15.41
C ILE A 388 -3.12 -10.30 16.52
N LYS A 389 -2.31 -9.27 16.19
CA LYS A 389 -1.71 -8.35 17.17
C LYS A 389 -2.77 -7.62 18.00
N LYS A 390 -3.84 -7.12 17.35
CA LYS A 390 -5.01 -6.53 18.04
C LYS A 390 -5.63 -7.52 19.02
N ASN A 391 -5.86 -8.77 18.59
CA ASN A 391 -6.49 -9.79 19.42
C ASN A 391 -5.60 -10.28 20.57
N VAL A 392 -4.28 -10.33 20.38
CA VAL A 392 -3.34 -10.58 21.49
C VAL A 392 -3.38 -9.40 22.47
N MET A 393 -3.37 -8.16 21.99
CA MET A 393 -3.47 -6.98 22.87
C MET A 393 -4.77 -6.97 23.67
N GLU A 394 -5.90 -7.33 23.06
CA GLU A 394 -7.19 -7.49 23.74
C GLU A 394 -7.13 -8.55 24.84
N LEU A 395 -6.55 -9.72 24.53
CA LEU A 395 -6.35 -10.80 25.50
C LEU A 395 -5.55 -10.32 26.73
N LEU A 396 -4.39 -9.70 26.50
CA LEU A 396 -3.53 -9.23 27.60
C LEU A 396 -4.21 -8.13 28.42
N LEU A 397 -4.97 -7.25 27.76
CA LEU A 397 -5.75 -6.22 28.43
C LEU A 397 -6.84 -6.81 29.34
N PHE A 398 -7.54 -7.86 28.90
CA PHE A 398 -8.52 -8.53 29.76
C PHE A 398 -7.87 -9.21 30.97
N ILE A 399 -6.70 -9.81 30.81
CA ILE A 399 -5.95 -10.39 31.93
C ILE A 399 -5.60 -9.31 32.96
N ASP A 400 -5.02 -8.20 32.52
CA ASP A 400 -4.56 -7.13 33.42
C ASP A 400 -5.72 -6.33 34.06
N LEU A 401 -6.89 -6.33 33.45
CA LEU A 401 -8.13 -5.81 34.05
C LEU A 401 -8.80 -6.80 35.02
N GLY A 402 -8.31 -8.02 35.14
CA GLY A 402 -8.90 -9.08 35.96
C GLY A 402 -10.16 -9.71 35.34
N HIS A 403 -10.42 -9.50 34.06
CA HIS A 403 -11.56 -10.07 33.33
C HIS A 403 -11.22 -11.46 32.76
N ILE A 404 -10.95 -12.42 33.64
CA ILE A 404 -10.40 -13.74 33.28
C ILE A 404 -11.33 -14.52 32.34
N ASP A 405 -12.66 -14.49 32.55
CA ASP A 405 -13.61 -15.17 31.66
C ASP A 405 -13.55 -14.63 30.21
N LEU A 406 -13.35 -13.32 30.06
CA LEU A 406 -13.19 -12.68 28.75
C LEU A 406 -11.83 -13.00 28.14
N ALA A 407 -10.78 -13.07 28.95
CA ALA A 407 -9.44 -13.48 28.52
C ALA A 407 -9.45 -14.92 27.98
N GLU A 408 -10.02 -15.87 28.71
CA GLU A 408 -10.16 -17.25 28.24
C GLU A 408 -10.94 -17.35 26.92
N THR A 409 -12.04 -16.62 26.82
CA THR A 409 -12.86 -16.59 25.60
C THR A 409 -12.06 -16.06 24.41
N SER A 410 -11.31 -14.97 24.63
CA SER A 410 -10.47 -14.34 23.61
C SER A 410 -9.33 -15.26 23.17
N LEU A 411 -8.69 -15.95 24.11
CA LEU A 411 -7.65 -16.94 23.84
C LEU A 411 -8.18 -18.13 23.01
N LYS A 412 -9.35 -18.68 23.40
CA LYS A 412 -10.01 -19.77 22.66
C LYS A 412 -10.33 -19.33 21.21
N ARG A 413 -10.87 -18.13 21.02
CA ARG A 413 -11.17 -17.55 19.69
C ARG A 413 -9.91 -17.40 18.85
N LEU A 414 -8.86 -16.81 19.43
CA LEU A 414 -7.60 -16.56 18.73
C LEU A 414 -6.94 -17.87 18.27
N ARG A 415 -6.86 -18.88 19.14
CA ARG A 415 -6.34 -20.20 18.78
C ARG A 415 -7.20 -20.87 17.70
N LYS A 416 -8.52 -20.88 17.84
CA LYS A 416 -9.44 -21.50 16.87
C LYS A 416 -9.28 -20.90 15.48
N ASN A 417 -9.19 -19.57 15.39
CA ASN A 417 -9.20 -18.87 14.12
C ASN A 417 -7.83 -18.84 13.44
N TYR A 418 -6.73 -18.74 14.21
CA TYR A 418 -5.41 -18.42 13.64
C TYR A 418 -4.36 -19.53 13.75
N THR A 419 -4.63 -20.65 14.44
CA THR A 419 -3.62 -21.74 14.57
C THR A 419 -3.14 -22.25 13.21
N LYS A 420 -4.08 -22.56 12.29
CA LYS A 420 -3.73 -23.07 10.95
C LYS A 420 -2.92 -22.06 10.15
N TYR A 421 -3.29 -20.78 10.23
CA TYR A 421 -2.57 -19.70 9.56
C TYR A 421 -1.15 -19.56 10.09
N LEU A 422 -0.99 -19.44 11.42
CA LEU A 422 0.32 -19.32 12.08
C LEU A 422 1.24 -20.50 11.79
N GLN A 423 0.72 -21.72 11.78
CA GLN A 423 1.47 -22.92 11.36
C GLN A 423 1.87 -22.84 9.89
N SER A 424 0.96 -22.42 9.02
CA SER A 424 1.24 -22.35 7.59
C SER A 424 2.40 -21.41 7.29
N ILE A 425 2.53 -20.28 8.00
CA ILE A 425 3.59 -19.27 7.82
C ILE A 425 4.81 -19.48 8.73
N GLY A 426 4.92 -20.63 9.42
CA GLY A 426 6.06 -20.93 10.29
C GLY A 426 6.17 -20.07 11.55
N GLN A 427 5.10 -19.39 11.99
CA GLN A 427 5.07 -18.55 13.19
C GLN A 427 4.63 -19.34 14.43
N GLU A 428 5.18 -20.55 14.62
CA GLU A 428 4.83 -21.44 15.75
C GLU A 428 5.12 -20.82 17.11
N ARG A 429 6.11 -19.91 17.19
CA ARG A 429 6.42 -19.13 18.39
C ARG A 429 5.24 -18.36 18.97
N VAL A 430 4.33 -17.86 18.12
CA VAL A 430 3.10 -17.19 18.58
C VAL A 430 2.20 -18.19 19.29
N LEU A 431 2.13 -19.44 18.80
CA LEU A 431 1.37 -20.50 19.45
C LEU A 431 2.00 -20.93 20.78
N THR A 432 3.33 -20.98 20.85
CA THR A 432 4.06 -21.20 22.09
C THR A 432 3.76 -20.12 23.12
N TYR A 433 3.84 -18.84 22.72
CA TYR A 433 3.46 -17.72 23.58
C TYR A 433 2.03 -17.86 24.11
N LEU A 434 1.06 -18.16 23.25
CA LEU A 434 -0.35 -18.34 23.67
C LEU A 434 -0.54 -19.51 24.65
N LYS A 435 0.28 -20.57 24.56
CA LYS A 435 0.28 -21.66 25.54
C LYS A 435 0.81 -21.21 26.90
N LEU A 436 1.88 -20.40 26.92
CA LEU A 436 2.41 -19.82 28.15
C LEU A 436 1.38 -18.89 28.83
N ILE A 437 0.68 -18.08 28.03
CA ILE A 437 -0.44 -17.26 28.52
C ILE A 437 -1.57 -18.11 29.08
N GLN A 438 -1.91 -19.22 28.41
CA GLN A 438 -2.91 -20.14 28.92
C GLN A 438 -2.51 -20.71 30.27
N HIS A 439 -1.26 -21.17 30.41
CA HIS A 439 -0.74 -21.69 31.67
C HIS A 439 -0.83 -20.66 32.77
N TYR A 440 -0.43 -19.42 32.49
CA TYR A 440 -0.53 -18.31 33.45
C TYR A 440 -1.98 -18.03 33.89
N ILE A 441 -2.95 -18.06 32.96
CA ILE A 441 -4.37 -17.87 33.30
C ILE A 441 -4.87 -18.98 34.23
N GLN A 442 -4.44 -20.22 33.99
CA GLN A 442 -4.91 -21.41 34.71
C GLN A 442 -4.21 -21.63 36.05
N HIS A 443 -2.95 -21.24 36.15
CA HIS A 443 -2.06 -21.46 37.29
C HIS A 443 -1.29 -20.17 37.63
N PRO A 444 -1.98 -19.08 38.02
CA PRO A 444 -1.34 -17.78 38.27
C PRO A 444 -0.30 -17.83 39.40
N GLU A 445 -0.45 -18.75 40.36
CA GLU A 445 0.48 -18.99 41.46
C GLU A 445 1.85 -19.50 41.01
N GLU A 446 1.93 -20.14 39.85
CA GLU A 446 3.17 -20.73 39.33
C GLU A 446 4.03 -19.72 38.56
N ILE A 447 3.56 -18.50 38.34
CA ILE A 447 4.25 -17.54 37.46
C ILE A 447 5.65 -17.14 37.96
N HIS A 448 5.87 -17.24 39.28
CA HIS A 448 7.16 -16.97 39.92
C HIS A 448 7.95 -18.25 40.20
N ALA A 449 7.40 -19.42 39.88
CA ALA A 449 8.04 -20.69 40.11
C ALA A 449 9.18 -20.89 39.10
N LYS A 450 10.35 -21.31 39.59
CA LYS A 450 11.51 -21.60 38.74
C LYS A 450 11.20 -22.49 37.53
N PRO A 451 10.40 -23.57 37.62
CA PRO A 451 10.03 -24.37 36.45
C PRO A 451 9.30 -23.59 35.36
N PHE A 452 8.42 -22.64 35.73
CA PHE A 452 7.74 -21.78 34.76
C PHE A 452 8.72 -20.81 34.11
N LEU A 453 9.60 -20.19 34.90
CA LEU A 453 10.66 -19.31 34.39
C LEU A 453 11.55 -20.04 33.39
N ASP A 454 12.06 -21.22 33.76
CA ASP A 454 12.89 -22.06 32.90
C ASP A 454 12.13 -22.45 31.62
N THR A 455 10.82 -22.74 31.72
CA THR A 455 9.99 -23.04 30.54
C THR A 455 9.88 -21.84 29.61
N VAL A 456 9.64 -20.64 30.14
CA VAL A 456 9.56 -19.41 29.35
C VAL A 456 10.90 -19.14 28.67
N GLU A 457 12.01 -19.17 29.40
CA GLU A 457 13.35 -18.90 28.86
C GLU A 457 13.76 -19.91 27.77
N ASN A 458 13.42 -21.19 27.95
CA ASN A 458 13.71 -22.23 26.96
C ASN A 458 12.70 -22.28 25.79
N SER A 459 11.55 -21.61 25.91
CA SER A 459 10.51 -21.59 24.86
C SER A 459 10.78 -20.58 23.75
N PHE A 460 11.67 -19.62 24.00
CA PHE A 460 12.08 -18.62 23.01
C PHE A 460 13.53 -18.90 22.61
N GLU A 461 13.72 -19.57 21.47
CA GLU A 461 14.98 -19.46 20.74
C GLU A 461 15.07 -18.02 20.23
N TRP A 462 15.70 -17.15 21.02
CA TRP A 462 16.01 -15.80 20.58
C TRP A 462 16.92 -15.93 19.35
N GLN A 463 16.38 -15.61 18.17
CA GLN A 463 17.20 -14.99 17.15
C GLN A 463 17.86 -13.79 17.83
N SER A 464 19.14 -13.52 17.53
CA SER A 464 19.92 -12.53 18.28
C SER A 464 19.10 -11.26 18.57
N HIS A 465 19.29 -10.60 19.71
CA HIS A 465 18.48 -9.43 20.12
C HIS A 465 18.23 -8.43 18.98
N GLN A 466 19.22 -8.26 18.10
CA GLN A 466 19.16 -7.43 16.90
C GLN A 466 18.10 -7.88 15.87
N GLU A 467 17.90 -9.17 15.69
CA GLU A 467 17.00 -9.78 14.69
C GLU A 467 15.55 -9.91 15.17
N GLU A 468 15.29 -9.92 16.48
CA GLU A 468 13.92 -10.11 16.97
C GLU A 468 13.03 -8.89 16.72
N ASP A 469 11.78 -9.16 16.36
CA ASP A 469 10.84 -8.11 16.01
C ASP A 469 10.40 -7.31 17.25
N ILE A 470 10.43 -5.98 17.14
CA ILE A 470 10.09 -5.08 18.26
C ILE A 470 8.69 -5.33 18.86
N PHE A 471 7.68 -5.73 18.07
CA PHE A 471 6.35 -6.00 18.63
C PHE A 471 6.29 -7.38 19.31
N VAL A 472 7.07 -8.35 18.86
CA VAL A 472 7.22 -9.64 19.56
C VAL A 472 7.89 -9.40 20.91
N MET A 473 8.93 -8.56 20.94
CA MET A 473 9.57 -8.15 22.18
C MET A 473 8.61 -7.49 23.17
N CYS A 474 7.65 -6.68 22.71
CA CYS A 474 6.61 -6.11 23.59
C CYS A 474 5.73 -7.17 24.25
N PHE A 475 5.35 -8.23 23.52
CA PHE A 475 4.54 -9.30 24.11
C PHE A 475 5.36 -10.11 25.13
N TYR A 476 6.61 -10.42 24.80
CA TYR A 476 7.52 -11.05 25.77
C TYR A 476 7.75 -10.17 27.01
N ALA A 477 7.94 -8.85 26.81
CA ALA A 477 8.13 -7.88 27.88
C ALA A 477 6.95 -7.88 28.86
N TRP A 478 5.73 -8.03 28.37
CA TRP A 478 4.56 -8.18 29.23
C TRP A 478 4.68 -9.43 30.12
N LEU A 479 4.94 -10.61 29.53
CA LEU A 479 5.04 -11.86 30.30
C LEU A 479 6.20 -11.79 31.32
N LYS A 480 7.36 -11.30 30.89
CA LYS A 480 8.53 -11.08 31.75
C LYS A 480 8.22 -10.12 32.90
N SER A 481 7.48 -9.05 32.64
CA SER A 481 7.10 -8.10 33.68
C SER A 481 6.21 -8.72 34.76
N LYS A 482 5.37 -9.70 34.39
CA LYS A 482 4.57 -10.46 35.35
C LYS A 482 5.44 -11.41 36.16
N MET A 483 6.36 -12.12 35.52
CA MET A 483 7.30 -13.04 36.18
C MET A 483 8.20 -12.33 37.19
N GLU A 484 8.70 -11.14 36.84
CA GLU A 484 9.65 -10.37 37.64
C GLU A 484 8.99 -9.30 38.53
N GLN A 485 7.67 -9.14 38.45
CA GLN A 485 6.91 -8.09 39.15
C GLN A 485 7.43 -6.67 38.85
N THR A 486 7.80 -6.43 37.59
CA THR A 486 8.34 -5.15 37.12
C THR A 486 7.30 -4.36 36.32
N ASN A 487 7.56 -3.07 36.09
CA ASN A 487 6.71 -2.24 35.23
C ASN A 487 6.88 -2.65 33.76
N VAL A 488 5.77 -2.97 33.06
CA VAL A 488 5.75 -3.42 31.66
C VAL A 488 6.56 -2.51 30.75
N TYR A 489 6.41 -1.19 30.87
CA TYR A 489 7.09 -0.23 30.01
C TYR A 489 8.60 -0.21 30.26
N GLN A 490 9.02 -0.19 31.54
CA GLN A 490 10.44 -0.24 31.90
C GLN A 490 11.09 -1.55 31.44
N THR A 491 10.38 -2.67 31.58
CA THR A 491 10.84 -3.98 31.08
C THR A 491 10.94 -3.98 29.56
N THR A 492 9.99 -3.34 28.87
CA THR A 492 10.03 -3.17 27.41
C THR A 492 11.26 -2.37 27.01
N LEU A 493 11.48 -1.17 27.57
CA LEU A 493 12.63 -0.33 27.24
C LEU A 493 13.95 -1.06 27.46
N LYS A 494 14.13 -1.72 28.61
CA LYS A 494 15.33 -2.51 28.91
C LYS A 494 15.57 -3.64 27.90
N LEU A 495 14.51 -4.30 27.45
CA LEU A 495 14.63 -5.33 26.45
C LEU A 495 15.08 -4.72 25.12
N VAL A 496 14.54 -3.57 24.73
CA VAL A 496 14.78 -2.99 23.40
C VAL A 496 16.12 -2.21 23.33
N GLU A 497 16.56 -1.61 24.44
CA GLU A 497 17.81 -0.85 24.60
C GLU A 497 19.09 -1.70 24.65
N PHE A 498 18.99 -3.04 24.68
CA PHE A 498 20.14 -3.92 24.91
C PHE A 498 21.12 -3.93 23.72
N ASP A 499 21.88 -2.85 23.56
CA ASP A 499 23.16 -2.85 22.84
C ASP A 499 24.16 -3.63 23.70
N ASP A 500 24.55 -4.82 23.23
CA ASP A 500 25.69 -5.52 23.79
C ASP A 500 26.94 -4.63 23.72
N LYS A 501 27.63 -4.57 24.86
CA LYS A 501 29.02 -4.12 24.96
C LYS A 501 29.94 -4.90 24.04
#